data_AF-A0A522H1S9-F1
#
_entry.id   AF-A0A522H1S9-F1
#
_cell.length_a   1.000
_cell.length_b   1.000
_cell.length_c   1.000
_cell.angle_alpha   90.00
_cell.angle_beta   90.00
_cell.angle_gamma   90.00
#
_symmetry.space_group_name_H-M   'P 1'
#
loop_
_entity.id
_entity.type
_entity.pdbx_description
1 polymer ?
#
loop_
_entity_poly.entity_id
_entity_poly.type
_entity_poly.pdbx_seq_one_letter_code
_entity_poly.pdbx_strand_id
1 'polypeptide(L)' 'MPARLCTAFRVQPPLPAHIDEDLLVDWIDPASRGVDVFHAVNVGHFALRRFGLRPRAPNDVMMLLLGIP' A
#
# COMPACT_ATOMS: atom_id res chain seq x y z
N MET A 1 -24.16 -11.46 10.73
CA MET A 1 -23.00 -11.39 11.63
C MET A 1 -22.01 -10.37 11.08
N PRO A 2 -21.84 -9.15 11.63
CA PRO A 2 -20.80 -8.24 11.13
C PRO A 2 -19.56 -8.33 12.02
N ALA A 3 -18.64 -9.22 11.65
CA ALA A 3 -17.27 -9.22 12.15
C ALA A 3 -16.36 -8.64 11.05
N ARG A 4 -16.37 -7.31 10.87
CA ARG A 4 -15.38 -6.60 10.02
C ARG A 4 -15.08 -5.23 10.61
N LEU A 5 -14.33 -5.20 11.71
CA LEU A 5 -13.84 -3.96 12.33
C LEU A 5 -12.53 -3.48 11.69
N CYS A 6 -11.69 -4.38 11.20
CA CYS A 6 -10.46 -4.02 10.48
C CYS A 6 -10.72 -3.90 8.99
N THR A 7 -10.72 -2.67 8.49
CA THR A 7 -10.90 -2.34 7.06
C THR A 7 -9.59 -1.95 6.39
N ALA A 8 -8.50 -1.84 7.16
CA ALA A 8 -7.20 -1.44 6.69
C ALA A 8 -6.05 -2.17 7.38
N PHE A 9 -5.02 -2.52 6.60
CA PHE A 9 -3.83 -3.24 7.03
C PHE A 9 -2.59 -2.56 6.45
N ARG A 10 -1.53 -2.41 7.24
CA ARG A 10 -0.23 -1.88 6.80
C ARG A 10 0.88 -2.72 7.44
N VAL A 11 1.91 -3.03 6.65
CA VAL A 11 3.09 -3.81 7.07
C VAL A 11 4.29 -2.87 7.02
N GLN A 12 4.92 -2.60 8.16
CA GLN A 12 6.07 -1.71 8.20
C GLN A 12 7.37 -2.53 8.17
N PRO A 13 8.13 -2.55 7.06
CA PRO A 13 9.45 -3.17 7.02
C PRO A 13 10.51 -2.33 7.76
N PRO A 14 11.67 -2.93 8.14
CA PRO A 14 11.98 -4.36 7.97
C PRO A 14 11.30 -5.24 9.02
N LEU A 15 10.84 -6.42 8.61
CA LEU A 15 10.30 -7.45 9.48
C LEU A 15 11.40 -8.32 10.09
N PRO A 16 11.12 -9.05 11.18
CA PRO A 16 11.99 -10.11 11.68
C PRO A 16 12.43 -11.07 10.57
N ALA A 17 13.71 -11.47 10.55
CA ALA A 17 14.33 -12.23 9.46
C ALA A 17 13.69 -13.61 9.14
N HIS A 18 12.82 -14.13 10.02
CA HIS A 18 12.09 -15.38 9.79
C HIS A 18 10.73 -15.17 9.11
N ILE A 19 10.36 -13.91 8.84
CA ILE A 19 9.14 -13.54 8.12
C ILE A 19 9.53 -13.16 6.71
N ASP A 20 8.91 -13.82 5.74
CA ASP A 20 9.02 -13.48 4.33
C ASP A 20 8.06 -12.32 4.02
N GLU A 21 8.63 -11.14 3.75
CA GLU A 21 7.88 -9.92 3.48
C GLU A 21 7.07 -10.01 2.19
N ASP A 22 7.61 -10.66 1.16
CA ASP A 22 6.96 -10.80 -0.15
C ASP A 22 5.73 -11.71 -0.02
N LEU A 23 5.87 -12.85 0.67
CA LEU A 23 4.74 -13.74 0.95
C LEU A 23 3.65 -13.05 1.79
N LEU A 24 4.05 -12.22 2.75
CA LEU A 24 3.08 -11.49 3.58
C LEU A 24 2.32 -10.44 2.77
N VAL A 25 3.00 -9.68 1.92
CA VAL A 25 2.39 -8.66 1.06
C VAL A 25 1.40 -9.27 0.07
N ASP A 26 1.76 -10.42 -0.54
CA ASP A 26 0.88 -11.13 -1.48
C ASP A 26 -0.34 -11.79 -0.81
N TRP A 27 -0.28 -12.03 0.50
CA TRP A 27 -1.40 -12.62 1.24
C TRP A 27 -2.49 -11.61 1.63
N ILE A 28 -2.17 -10.31 1.63
CA ILE A 28 -3.10 -9.25 2.01
C ILE A 28 -4.05 -8.94 0.86
N ASP A 29 -5.37 -8.94 1.12
CA ASP A 29 -6.37 -8.57 0.11
C ASP A 29 -6.12 -7.12 -0.41
N PRO A 30 -5.75 -6.94 -1.69
CA PRO A 30 -5.43 -5.62 -2.25
C PRO A 30 -6.63 -4.67 -2.30
N ALA A 31 -7.87 -5.17 -2.18
CA ALA A 31 -9.07 -4.35 -2.12
C ALA A 31 -9.30 -3.72 -0.73
N SER A 32 -8.59 -4.18 0.30
CA SER A 32 -8.67 -3.57 1.63
C SER A 32 -8.09 -2.15 1.62
N ARG A 33 -8.71 -1.22 2.38
CA ARG A 33 -8.27 0.19 2.39
C ARG A 33 -6.90 0.29 3.04
N GLY A 34 -6.04 1.23 2.63
CA GLY A 34 -4.76 1.47 3.31
C GLY A 34 -3.76 0.31 3.26
N VAL A 35 -4.01 -0.71 2.42
CA VAL A 35 -3.04 -1.77 2.10
C VAL A 35 -1.77 -1.15 1.55
N ASP A 36 -0.64 -1.71 1.95
CA ASP A 36 0.64 -1.26 1.47
C ASP A 36 0.67 -1.27 -0.06
N VAL A 37 1.21 -0.19 -0.58
CA VAL A 37 1.34 0.08 -2.02
C VAL A 37 2.20 -0.97 -2.72
N PHE A 38 2.88 -1.82 -1.94
CA PHE A 38 3.81 -2.85 -2.37
C PHE A 38 3.14 -4.08 -2.97
N HIS A 39 1.83 -4.30 -2.75
CA HIS A 39 1.14 -5.37 -3.48
C HIS A 39 1.21 -5.09 -4.98
N ALA A 40 1.64 -6.07 -5.77
CA ALA A 40 1.87 -5.94 -7.21
C ALA A 40 0.71 -5.29 -7.99
N VAL A 41 -0.54 -5.53 -7.59
CA VAL A 41 -1.74 -4.91 -8.19
C VAL A 41 -1.75 -3.40 -7.97
N ASN A 42 -1.44 -2.93 -6.76
CA ASN A 42 -1.39 -1.52 -6.41
C ASN A 42 -0.20 -0.81 -7.08
N VAL A 43 0.97 -1.46 -7.13
CA VAL A 43 2.13 -0.97 -7.89
C VAL A 43 1.77 -0.83 -9.38
N GLY A 44 1.13 -1.84 -9.97
CA GLY A 44 0.67 -1.82 -11.36
C GLY A 44 -0.35 -0.71 -11.61
N HIS A 45 -1.31 -0.51 -10.71
CA HIS A 45 -2.25 0.61 -10.82
C HIS A 45 -1.56 1.97 -10.74
N PHE A 46 -0.58 2.13 -9.85
CA PHE A 46 0.21 3.35 -9.76
C PHE A 46 1.02 3.60 -11.05
N ALA A 47 1.75 2.61 -11.53
CA ALA A 47 2.58 2.71 -12.75
C ALA A 47 1.74 3.01 -14.00
N LEU A 48 0.57 2.38 -14.12
CA LEU A 48 -0.37 2.58 -15.22
C LEU A 48 -1.30 3.79 -15.05
N ARG A 49 -1.15 4.57 -13.97
CA ARG A 49 -2.02 5.72 -13.62
C ARG A 49 -3.51 5.37 -13.56
N ARG A 50 -3.83 4.14 -13.16
CA ARG A 50 -5.21 3.68 -12.94
C ARG A 50 -5.69 4.10 -11.55
N PHE A 51 -7.00 4.15 -11.36
CA PHE A 51 -7.59 4.37 -10.04
C PHE A 51 -7.16 3.24 -9.08
N GLY A 52 -6.72 3.62 -7.88
CA GLY A 52 -6.18 2.69 -6.89
C GLY A 52 -5.48 3.44 -5.74
N LEU A 53 -4.91 2.69 -4.79
CA LEU A 53 -4.11 3.26 -3.70
C LEU A 53 -2.86 3.92 -4.28
N ARG A 54 -2.63 5.19 -3.93
CA ARG A 54 -1.42 5.93 -4.30
C ARG A 54 -0.44 5.92 -3.13
N PRO A 55 0.86 5.74 -3.39
CA PRO A 55 1.85 5.81 -2.34
C PRO A 55 1.90 7.25 -1.81
N ARG A 56 1.76 7.40 -0.49
CA ARG A 56 1.77 8.70 0.17
C ARG A 56 3.12 9.40 0.01
N ALA A 57 4.23 8.69 0.23
CA ALA A 57 5.57 9.29 0.21
C ALA A 57 5.99 9.90 -1.15
N PRO A 58 5.88 9.22 -2.31
CA PRO A 58 6.17 9.83 -3.60
C PRO A 58 5.22 10.98 -3.93
N ASN A 59 3.95 10.89 -3.51
CA ASN A 59 3.00 11.98 -3.68
C ASN A 59 3.42 13.23 -2.89
N ASP A 60 3.80 13.07 -1.63
CA ASP A 60 4.25 14.16 -0.77
C ASP A 60 5.53 14.81 -1.32
N VAL A 61 6.47 14.02 -1.85
CA VAL A 61 7.67 14.55 -2.52
C VAL A 61 7.30 15.36 -3.78
N MET A 62 6.36 14.87 -4.59
CA MET A 62 5.90 15.61 -5.77
C MET A 62 5.18 16.92 -5.39
N MET A 63 4.41 16.91 -4.30
CA MET A 63 3.78 18.12 -3.76
C MET A 63 4.82 19.16 -3.34
N LEU A 64 5.86 18.73 -2.63
CA LEU A 64 6.99 19.58 -2.26
C LEU A 64 7.74 20.15 -3.48
N LEU A 65 7.97 19.33 -4.50
CA LEU A 65 8.67 19.74 -5.72
C LEU A 65 7.84 20.70 -6.59
N LEU A 66 6.52 20.52 -6.63
CA LEU A 66 5.60 21.32 -7.45
C LEU A 66 5.05 22.55 -6.71
N GLY A 67 5.36 22.69 -5.41
CA GLY A 67 4.86 23.79 -4.59
C GLY A 67 3.34 23.74 -4.35
N ILE A 68 2.75 22.54 -4.41
CA ILE A 68 1.32 22.32 -4.21
C ILE A 68 1.13 21.88 -2.74
N PRO A 69 0.34 22.60 -1.92
CA PRO A 69 0.12 22.28 -0.51
C PRO A 69 -0.70 21.00 -0.29
#